data_AF-A0A4R3EB41-F1
#
_entry.id   AF-A0A4R3EB41-F1
#
_cell.length_a   1.000
_cell.length_b   1.000
_cell.length_c   1.000
_cell.angle_alpha   90.00
_cell.angle_beta   90.00
_cell.angle_gamma   90.00
#
_symmetry.space_group_name_H-M   'P 1'
#
loop_
_entity.id
_entity.type
_entity.pdbx_description
1 polymer ?
#
loop_
_entity_poly.entity_id
_entity_poly.type
_entity_poly.pdbx_seq_one_letter_code
_entity_poly.pdbx_strand_id
1 'polypeptide(L)'
;MSIDPNLSAILARVSRREGVSPALLLGVLASMGQASGKPDFSRIEHDLLRKAGESQALRARLSKPSGIDAEFDRLRILAAAALAEGRFAEADRALAQAEQRNLDSSAGHDKISPERLLAAAAGRADRGTVAMLRLHPQAYRDGAERFAEAALIANSAGAGQGHAYSLRQADALARIGADFRDRTGFTAAITQLRAMLAKLDNFDQTVPWAETQLRLARSLTGIWHLEGDPALLRDSAAIYRATLEDLRQEHAPGLWAGIQSRLGEVLARLGEREDDAALLEDSVTAFKAALSGMKRAEMPREWTRLQCELGKAYVALGLRAHGALALEAAVNCFKFVLDDWTRESVPLDWAAVQDRIGFALFALAAHYREPVVLEEAVAAFDAALEERRRDMVPGLWAETTAGRAVALSQLASRLSDRALAEKAAADLMVAIETFRALGQAAVAKRFEPRLVEAGTLIQQLRKN
;
A
#
# COMPACT_ATOMS: atom_id res chain seq x y z
N MET A 1 31.50 11.90 5.86
CA MET A 1 30.66 11.98 4.64
C MET A 1 29.44 12.80 5.02
N SER A 2 29.25 14.00 4.46
CA SER A 2 28.09 14.83 4.81
C SER A 2 26.84 14.18 4.24
N ILE A 3 25.92 13.76 5.11
CA ILE A 3 24.62 13.22 4.70
C ILE A 3 23.80 14.39 4.13
N ASP A 4 23.09 14.15 3.03
CA ASP A 4 22.14 15.12 2.47
C ASP A 4 21.18 15.64 3.56
N PRO A 5 20.97 16.96 3.71
CA PRO A 5 20.07 17.52 4.73
C PRO A 5 18.65 16.95 4.67
N ASN A 6 18.11 16.68 3.47
CA ASN A 6 16.77 16.11 3.30
C ASN A 6 16.73 14.66 3.80
N LEU A 7 17.78 13.88 3.50
CA LEU A 7 17.90 12.51 3.98
C LEU A 7 18.03 12.47 5.52
N SER A 8 18.77 13.42 6.10
CA SER A 8 18.90 13.57 7.55
C SER A 8 17.55 13.88 8.22
N ALA A 9 16.73 14.75 7.61
CA ALA A 9 15.40 15.06 8.10
C ALA A 9 14.45 13.85 8.05
N ILE A 10 14.49 13.07 6.96
CA ILE A 10 13.70 11.84 6.81
C ILE A 10 14.10 10.82 7.88
N LEU A 11 15.40 10.57 8.06
CA LEU A 11 15.90 9.66 9.07
C LEU A 11 15.42 10.04 10.47
N ALA A 12 15.50 11.31 10.84
CA ALA A 12 15.02 11.80 12.14
C ALA A 12 13.49 11.63 12.29
N ARG A 13 12.72 11.88 11.24
CA ARG A 13 11.25 11.71 11.25
C ARG A 13 10.85 10.24 11.38
N VAL A 14 11.42 9.35 10.57
CA VAL A 14 11.16 7.91 10.62
C VAL A 14 11.60 7.33 11.96
N SER A 15 12.79 7.69 12.44
CA SER A 15 13.32 7.25 13.74
C SER A 15 12.38 7.61 14.90
N ARG A 16 11.90 8.86 14.95
CA ARG A 16 10.94 9.30 15.98
C ARG A 16 9.59 8.62 15.84
N ARG A 17 9.06 8.54 14.63
CA ARG A 17 7.72 7.98 14.36
C ARG A 17 7.65 6.50 14.72
N GLU A 18 8.63 5.73 14.28
CA GLU A 18 8.65 4.28 14.48
C GLU A 18 9.37 3.89 15.78
N GLY A 19 10.07 4.78 16.46
CA GLY A 19 10.81 4.45 17.69
C GLY A 19 12.01 3.52 17.43
N VAL A 20 12.71 3.73 16.32
CA VAL A 20 13.90 2.95 15.93
C VAL A 20 15.16 3.81 15.93
N SER A 21 16.33 3.20 16.11
CA SER A 21 17.59 3.94 16.15
C SER A 21 17.93 4.54 14.76
N PRO A 22 18.55 5.73 14.70
CA PRO A 22 19.11 6.25 13.45
C PRO A 22 20.14 5.30 12.83
N ALA A 23 20.89 4.54 13.65
CA ALA A 23 21.88 3.57 13.20
C ALA A 23 21.25 2.42 12.37
N LEU A 24 20.08 1.91 12.79
CA LEU A 24 19.33 0.92 12.01
C LEU A 24 19.01 1.46 10.61
N LEU A 25 18.44 2.65 10.53
CA LEU A 25 18.02 3.25 9.27
C LEU A 25 19.22 3.53 8.35
N LEU A 26 20.35 3.97 8.93
CA LEU A 26 21.60 4.13 8.18
C LEU A 26 22.12 2.79 7.65
N GLY A 27 22.02 1.71 8.42
CA GLY A 27 22.34 0.36 7.96
C GLY A 27 21.49 -0.07 6.76
N VAL A 28 20.18 0.22 6.79
CA VAL A 28 19.27 -0.04 5.66
C VAL A 28 19.72 0.73 4.41
N LEU A 29 19.99 2.03 4.55
CA LEU A 29 20.40 2.91 3.45
C LEU A 29 21.76 2.56 2.87
N ALA A 30 22.73 2.16 3.70
CA ALA A 30 24.07 1.78 3.24
C ALA A 30 24.02 0.64 2.20
N SER A 31 22.95 -0.15 2.22
CA SER A 31 22.71 -1.27 1.31
C SER A 31 22.12 -0.86 -0.04
N MET A 32 21.54 0.34 -0.16
CA MET A 32 20.84 0.79 -1.38
C MET A 32 21.78 1.06 -2.56
N GLY A 33 23.09 1.19 -2.31
CA GLY A 33 24.07 1.62 -3.31
C GLY A 33 23.87 3.07 -3.74
N GLN A 34 24.75 3.57 -4.62
CA GLN A 34 24.53 4.88 -5.26
C GLN A 34 23.58 4.71 -6.45
N ALA A 35 22.35 5.19 -6.32
CA ALA A 35 21.42 5.23 -7.45
C ALA A 35 21.92 6.25 -8.49
N SER A 36 21.92 5.86 -9.77
CA SER A 36 22.20 6.76 -10.89
C SER A 36 21.00 7.69 -11.16
N GLY A 37 20.81 8.68 -10.30
CA GLY A 37 19.72 9.65 -10.44
C GLY A 37 19.52 10.53 -9.21
N LYS A 38 18.62 11.51 -9.30
CA LYS A 38 18.18 12.27 -8.12
C LYS A 38 17.42 11.33 -7.17
N PRO A 39 17.68 11.38 -5.84
CA PRO A 39 16.97 10.54 -4.88
C PRO A 39 15.48 10.86 -4.86
N ASP A 40 14.64 9.84 -4.95
CA ASP A 40 13.20 9.95 -4.66
C ASP A 40 13.00 9.85 -3.15
N PHE A 41 13.01 11.00 -2.49
CA PHE A 41 12.91 11.09 -1.03
C PHE A 41 11.61 10.53 -0.45
N SER A 42 10.50 10.64 -1.19
CA SER A 42 9.21 10.09 -0.76
C SER A 42 9.24 8.56 -0.75
N ARG A 43 9.81 7.96 -1.80
CA ARG A 43 10.01 6.51 -1.87
C ARG A 43 10.98 6.02 -0.80
N ILE A 44 12.08 6.74 -0.58
CA ILE A 44 13.04 6.42 0.48
C ILE A 44 12.37 6.44 1.86
N GLU A 45 11.59 7.48 2.17
CA GLU A 45 10.87 7.55 3.45
C GLU A 45 9.89 6.39 3.61
N HIS A 46 9.12 6.06 2.56
CA HIS A 46 8.22 4.91 2.56
C HIS A 46 8.94 3.58 2.83
N ASP A 47 10.06 3.34 2.14
CA ASP A 47 10.85 2.12 2.31
C ASP A 47 11.47 2.04 3.71
N LEU A 48 11.95 3.16 4.26
CA LEU A 48 12.50 3.20 5.62
C LEU A 48 11.44 2.93 6.69
N LEU A 49 10.23 3.49 6.57
CA LEU A 49 9.12 3.20 7.49
C LEU A 49 8.81 1.69 7.52
N ARG A 50 8.69 1.10 6.32
CA ARG A 50 8.44 -0.33 6.19
C ARG A 50 9.57 -1.18 6.79
N LYS A 51 10.83 -0.85 6.50
CA LYS A 51 12.00 -1.57 7.02
C LYS A 51 12.15 -1.42 8.53
N ALA A 52 11.79 -0.27 9.09
CA ALA A 52 11.71 -0.08 10.53
C ALA A 52 10.70 -1.03 11.18
N GLY A 53 9.47 -1.10 10.64
CA GLY A 53 8.44 -2.03 11.11
C GLY A 53 8.83 -3.50 10.96
N GLU A 54 9.38 -3.89 9.81
CA GLU A 54 9.90 -5.26 9.57
C GLU A 54 10.98 -5.64 10.60
N SER A 55 11.92 -4.72 10.87
CA SER A 55 12.99 -4.92 11.86
C SER A 55 12.43 -5.04 13.29
N GLN A 56 11.48 -4.20 13.67
CA GLN A 56 10.84 -4.27 14.99
C GLN A 56 10.09 -5.58 15.20
N ALA A 57 9.30 -6.01 14.21
CA ALA A 57 8.58 -7.28 14.27
C ALA A 57 9.54 -8.46 14.43
N LEU A 58 10.66 -8.46 13.69
CA LEU A 58 11.68 -9.49 13.83
C LEU A 58 12.35 -9.45 15.21
N ARG A 59 12.76 -8.27 15.69
CA ARG A 59 13.39 -8.11 17.02
C ARG A 59 12.46 -8.54 18.15
N ALA A 60 11.18 -8.18 18.07
CA ALA A 60 10.16 -8.60 19.03
C ALA A 60 10.00 -10.13 19.03
N ARG A 61 10.02 -10.77 17.86
CA ARG A 61 9.99 -12.24 17.73
C ARG A 61 11.24 -12.89 18.33
N LEU A 62 12.43 -12.38 18.02
CA LEU A 62 13.72 -12.92 18.49
C LEU A 62 13.91 -12.77 20.02
N SER A 63 13.28 -11.76 20.63
CA SER A 63 13.37 -11.52 22.08
C SER A 63 12.45 -12.42 22.90
N LYS A 64 11.52 -13.16 22.28
CA LYS A 64 10.65 -14.11 22.98
C LYS A 64 11.41 -15.40 23.30
N PRO A 65 11.39 -15.89 24.55
CA PRO A 65 11.97 -17.18 24.91
C PRO A 65 11.42 -18.30 24.02
N SER A 66 12.30 -19.15 23.50
CA SER A 66 11.90 -20.30 22.66
C SER A 66 11.50 -21.52 23.48
N GLY A 67 12.02 -21.63 24.71
CA GLY A 67 11.88 -22.84 25.53
C GLY A 67 12.78 -24.01 25.08
N ILE A 68 13.70 -23.81 24.12
CA ILE A 68 14.61 -24.85 23.62
C ILE A 68 15.83 -24.97 24.53
N ASP A 69 16.71 -23.98 24.51
CA ASP A 69 17.86 -23.88 25.42
C ASP A 69 18.31 -22.42 25.61
N ALA A 70 18.98 -22.16 26.74
CA ALA A 70 19.37 -20.82 27.15
C ALA A 70 20.38 -20.16 26.20
N GLU A 71 21.28 -20.93 25.59
CA GLU A 71 22.29 -20.38 24.68
C GLU A 71 21.67 -20.07 23.31
N PHE A 72 20.73 -20.88 22.83
CA PHE A 72 19.92 -20.55 21.66
C PHE A 72 19.15 -19.23 21.83
N ASP A 73 18.48 -19.04 22.97
CA ASP A 73 17.78 -17.80 23.27
C ASP A 73 18.75 -16.61 23.41
N ARG A 74 19.92 -16.81 24.02
CA ARG A 74 20.97 -15.80 24.10
C ARG A 74 21.43 -15.33 22.73
N LEU A 75 21.67 -16.25 21.79
CA LEU A 75 22.09 -15.92 20.42
C LEU A 75 21.00 -15.13 19.66
N ARG A 76 19.72 -15.46 19.87
CA ARG A 76 18.59 -14.70 19.29
C ARG A 76 18.49 -13.29 19.86
N ILE A 77 18.71 -13.13 21.17
CA ILE A 77 18.76 -11.81 21.82
C ILE A 77 19.95 -11.00 21.28
N LEU A 78 21.12 -11.63 21.09
CA LEU A 78 22.29 -10.97 20.50
C LEU A 78 22.02 -10.51 19.06
N ALA A 79 21.34 -11.33 18.27
CA ALA A 79 20.88 -10.92 16.94
C ALA A 79 19.91 -9.73 17.00
N ALA A 80 18.94 -9.74 17.92
CA ALA A 80 17.99 -8.64 18.11
C ALA A 80 18.67 -7.32 18.51
N ALA A 81 19.74 -7.39 19.32
CA ALA A 81 20.55 -6.23 19.68
C ALA A 81 21.38 -5.71 18.48
N ALA A 82 21.99 -6.61 17.70
CA ALA A 82 22.70 -6.23 16.48
C ALA A 82 21.77 -5.58 15.44
N LEU A 83 20.54 -6.08 15.30
CA LEU A 83 19.51 -5.47 14.44
C LEU A 83 19.13 -4.07 14.92
N ALA A 84 19.05 -3.83 16.23
CA ALA A 84 18.75 -2.51 16.78
C ALA A 84 19.76 -1.43 16.33
N GLU A 85 20.99 -1.84 16.06
CA GLU A 85 22.10 -0.97 15.66
C GLU A 85 22.40 -1.02 14.14
N GLY A 86 21.54 -1.67 13.34
CA GLY A 86 21.75 -1.81 11.89
C GLY A 86 22.90 -2.74 11.50
N ARG A 87 23.45 -3.53 12.45
CA ARG A 87 24.57 -4.46 12.21
C ARG A 87 24.08 -5.80 11.67
N PHE A 88 23.51 -5.78 10.46
CA PHE A 88 22.85 -6.94 9.86
C PHE A 88 23.75 -8.17 9.70
N ALA A 89 25.06 -7.99 9.45
CA ALA A 89 26.00 -9.09 9.30
C ALA A 89 26.29 -9.79 10.65
N GLU A 90 26.32 -9.04 11.75
CA GLU A 90 26.42 -9.64 13.09
C GLU A 90 25.14 -10.38 13.46
N ALA A 91 23.98 -9.79 13.14
CA ALA A 91 22.70 -10.46 13.36
C ALA A 91 22.59 -11.79 12.62
N ASP A 92 22.95 -11.84 11.32
CA ASP A 92 22.94 -13.09 10.54
C ASP A 92 23.91 -14.13 11.11
N ARG A 93 25.12 -13.72 11.54
CA ARG A 93 26.09 -14.64 12.17
C ARG A 93 25.56 -15.26 13.46
N ALA A 94 24.95 -14.45 14.32
CA ALA A 94 24.37 -14.94 15.58
C ALA A 94 23.21 -15.90 15.34
N LEU A 95 22.35 -15.60 14.37
CA LEU A 95 21.26 -16.50 13.97
C LEU A 95 21.78 -17.79 13.32
N ALA A 96 22.85 -17.73 12.52
CA ALA A 96 23.48 -18.91 11.93
C ALA A 96 24.05 -19.85 13.02
N GLN A 97 24.65 -19.29 14.07
CA GLN A 97 25.10 -20.07 15.22
C GLN A 97 23.92 -20.71 15.98
N ALA A 98 22.83 -19.96 16.17
CA ALA A 98 21.63 -20.48 16.82
C ALA A 98 20.99 -21.62 16.00
N GLU A 99 20.94 -21.46 14.69
CA GLU A 99 20.45 -22.47 13.75
C GLU A 99 21.30 -23.75 13.78
N GLN A 100 22.63 -23.61 13.74
CA GLN A 100 23.55 -24.74 13.76
C GLN A 100 23.37 -25.60 15.00
N ARG A 101 23.14 -24.98 16.17
CA ARG A 101 22.87 -25.71 17.43
C ARG A 101 21.65 -26.63 17.36
N ASN A 102 20.64 -26.26 16.58
CA ASN A 102 19.46 -27.11 16.38
C ASN A 102 19.72 -28.26 15.40
N LEU A 103 20.70 -28.09 14.50
CA LEU A 103 21.09 -29.08 13.50
C LEU A 103 22.22 -30.01 13.98
N ASP A 104 22.98 -29.61 15.01
CA ASP A 104 24.07 -30.40 15.58
C ASP A 104 23.54 -31.67 16.27
N SER A 105 23.90 -32.83 15.70
CA SER A 105 23.52 -34.17 16.17
C SER A 105 24.53 -34.79 17.14
N SER A 106 25.30 -33.99 17.87
CA SER A 106 26.40 -34.46 18.74
C SER A 106 25.97 -35.35 19.91
N ALA A 107 24.68 -35.64 20.06
CA ALA A 107 24.12 -36.63 20.98
C ALA A 107 23.69 -37.91 20.23
N GLY A 108 24.65 -38.76 19.84
CA GLY A 108 24.39 -40.14 19.40
C GLY A 108 23.70 -40.28 18.04
N HIS A 109 23.58 -41.53 17.57
CA HIS A 109 23.04 -41.90 16.25
C HIS A 109 21.52 -41.64 16.07
N ASP A 110 20.92 -40.76 16.87
CA ASP A 110 19.50 -40.45 16.85
C ASP A 110 19.18 -39.33 15.84
N LYS A 111 18.10 -39.52 15.08
CA LYS A 111 17.58 -38.53 14.13
C LYS A 111 17.27 -37.21 14.85
N ILE A 112 17.62 -36.08 14.23
CA ILE A 112 17.22 -34.74 14.71
C ILE A 112 15.70 -34.72 14.90
N SER A 113 15.24 -34.35 16.11
CA SER A 113 13.82 -34.30 16.42
C SER A 113 13.07 -33.32 15.49
N PRO A 114 11.79 -33.59 15.13
CA PRO A 114 10.98 -32.66 14.36
C PRO A 114 10.94 -31.23 14.92
N GLU A 115 10.89 -31.07 16.25
CA GLU A 115 10.89 -29.76 16.91
C GLU A 115 12.15 -28.94 16.61
N ARG A 116 13.33 -29.58 16.71
CA ARG A 116 14.60 -28.93 16.36
C ARG A 116 14.71 -28.61 14.87
N LEU A 117 14.19 -29.46 13.99
CA LEU A 117 14.12 -29.17 12.55
C LEU A 117 13.23 -27.95 12.27
N LEU A 118 12.05 -27.85 12.91
CA LEU A 118 11.17 -26.69 12.79
C LEU A 118 11.83 -25.42 13.35
N ALA A 119 12.56 -25.52 14.46
CA ALA A 119 13.32 -24.40 15.02
C ALA A 119 14.48 -23.96 14.11
N ALA A 120 15.18 -24.90 13.48
CA ALA A 120 16.21 -24.61 12.47
C ALA A 120 15.61 -23.95 11.22
N ALA A 121 14.47 -24.44 10.72
CA ALA A 121 13.75 -23.81 9.62
C ALA A 121 13.32 -22.37 9.95
N ALA A 122 12.81 -22.14 11.17
CA ALA A 122 12.47 -20.80 11.64
C ALA A 122 13.70 -19.89 11.71
N GLY A 123 14.84 -20.38 12.23
CA GLY A 123 16.11 -19.65 12.25
C GLY A 123 16.61 -19.30 10.85
N ARG A 124 16.54 -20.24 9.90
CA ARG A 124 16.88 -20.00 8.49
C ARG A 124 15.99 -18.92 7.87
N ALA A 125 14.69 -18.94 8.16
CA ALA A 125 13.77 -17.92 7.68
C ALA A 125 13.99 -16.55 8.37
N ASP A 126 14.38 -16.51 9.64
CA ASP A 126 14.76 -15.27 10.31
C ASP A 126 16.00 -14.66 9.64
N ARG A 127 16.99 -15.47 9.26
CA ARG A 127 18.15 -15.04 8.45
C ARG A 127 17.73 -14.50 7.07
N GLY A 128 16.76 -15.14 6.42
CA GLY A 128 16.16 -14.61 5.18
C GLY A 128 15.51 -13.24 5.37
N THR A 129 14.85 -13.04 6.52
CA THR A 129 14.27 -11.73 6.90
C THR A 129 15.35 -10.68 7.12
N VAL A 130 16.46 -11.04 7.81
CA VAL A 130 17.60 -10.13 8.02
C VAL A 130 18.23 -9.72 6.69
N ALA A 131 18.39 -10.65 5.74
CA ALA A 131 18.89 -10.34 4.41
C ALA A 131 17.99 -9.30 3.71
N MET A 132 16.67 -9.50 3.75
CA MET A 132 15.71 -8.58 3.16
C MET A 132 15.66 -7.19 3.82
N LEU A 133 16.18 -6.99 5.02
CA LEU A 133 16.29 -5.64 5.62
C LEU A 133 17.25 -4.73 4.83
N ARG A 134 18.12 -5.31 4.00
CA ARG A 134 18.99 -4.59 3.08
C ARG A 134 18.25 -4.33 1.78
N LEU A 135 18.02 -3.06 1.44
CA LEU A 135 17.31 -2.62 0.23
C LEU A 135 18.20 -2.79 -1.03
N HIS A 136 18.51 -4.04 -1.37
CA HIS A 136 19.31 -4.41 -2.55
C HIS A 136 18.71 -5.64 -3.23
N PRO A 137 18.62 -5.69 -4.58
CA PRO A 137 18.02 -6.82 -5.30
C PRO A 137 18.64 -8.17 -4.92
N GLN A 138 19.97 -8.22 -4.81
CA GLN A 138 20.66 -9.46 -4.42
C GLN A 138 20.29 -9.91 -3.01
N ALA A 139 20.13 -8.98 -2.05
CA ALA A 139 19.79 -9.35 -0.68
C ALA A 139 18.38 -9.96 -0.57
N TYR A 140 17.47 -9.57 -1.48
CA TYR A 140 16.14 -10.15 -1.59
C TYR A 140 16.18 -11.54 -2.23
N ARG A 141 17.07 -11.77 -3.21
CA ARG A 141 17.33 -13.11 -3.76
C ARG A 141 17.91 -14.05 -2.69
N ASP A 142 18.93 -13.59 -1.96
CA ASP A 142 19.50 -14.37 -0.86
C ASP A 142 18.48 -14.64 0.26
N GLY A 143 17.52 -13.73 0.44
CA GLY A 143 16.38 -13.91 1.34
C GLY A 143 15.41 -14.99 0.84
N ALA A 144 15.04 -14.93 -0.44
CA ALA A 144 14.19 -15.91 -1.09
C ALA A 144 14.80 -17.33 -1.05
N GLU A 145 16.10 -17.46 -1.31
CA GLU A 145 16.83 -18.73 -1.21
C GLU A 145 16.77 -19.31 0.21
N ARG A 146 17.02 -18.49 1.24
CA ARG A 146 16.89 -18.92 2.63
C ARG A 146 15.46 -19.36 2.99
N PHE A 147 14.43 -18.72 2.44
CA PHE A 147 13.05 -19.19 2.61
C PHE A 147 12.79 -20.53 1.92
N ALA A 148 13.38 -20.75 0.74
CA ALA A 148 13.30 -22.04 0.06
C ALA A 148 13.96 -23.15 0.89
N GLU A 149 15.15 -22.89 1.43
CA GLU A 149 15.87 -23.82 2.31
C GLU A 149 15.09 -24.09 3.61
N ALA A 150 14.52 -23.05 4.22
CA ALA A 150 13.66 -23.20 5.40
C ALA A 150 12.45 -24.10 5.10
N ALA A 151 11.84 -23.97 3.91
CA ALA A 151 10.75 -24.83 3.50
C ALA A 151 11.18 -26.31 3.40
N LEU A 152 12.37 -26.58 2.86
CA LEU A 152 12.92 -27.93 2.77
C LEU A 152 13.20 -28.53 4.16
N ILE A 153 13.83 -27.76 5.05
CA ILE A 153 14.10 -28.19 6.43
C ILE A 153 12.78 -28.49 7.16
N ALA A 154 11.79 -27.61 7.06
CA ALA A 154 10.49 -27.81 7.70
C ALA A 154 9.77 -29.05 7.17
N ASN A 155 9.78 -29.27 5.85
CA ASN A 155 9.17 -30.45 5.24
C ASN A 155 9.85 -31.77 5.66
N SER A 156 11.12 -31.74 6.05
CA SER A 156 11.80 -32.91 6.62
C SER A 156 11.28 -33.28 8.02
N ALA A 157 10.69 -32.32 8.75
CA ALA A 157 10.02 -32.56 10.02
C ALA A 157 8.59 -33.10 9.85
N GLY A 158 7.94 -32.79 8.72
CA GLY A 158 6.62 -33.29 8.37
C GLY A 158 6.08 -32.67 7.08
N ALA A 159 5.29 -33.43 6.32
CA ALA A 159 4.69 -32.95 5.09
C ALA A 159 3.82 -31.70 5.33
N GLY A 160 3.96 -30.69 4.46
CA GLY A 160 3.19 -29.44 4.52
C GLY A 160 3.77 -28.36 5.45
N GLN A 161 4.69 -28.70 6.36
CA GLN A 161 5.31 -27.75 7.29
C GLN A 161 6.11 -26.65 6.57
N GLY A 162 6.57 -26.90 5.34
CA GLY A 162 7.28 -25.92 4.52
C GLY A 162 6.40 -24.91 3.79
N HIS A 163 5.08 -25.08 3.75
CA HIS A 163 4.18 -24.28 2.90
C HIS A 163 4.31 -22.77 3.15
N ALA A 164 4.26 -22.35 4.42
CA ALA A 164 4.38 -20.94 4.79
C ALA A 164 5.74 -20.33 4.37
N TYR A 165 6.83 -21.10 4.42
CA TYR A 165 8.14 -20.64 3.96
C TYR A 165 8.21 -20.54 2.43
N SER A 166 7.58 -21.45 1.70
CA SER A 166 7.44 -21.34 0.24
C SER A 166 6.64 -20.11 -0.19
N LEU A 167 5.61 -19.73 0.55
CA LEU A 167 4.90 -18.46 0.32
C LEU A 167 5.81 -17.25 0.58
N ARG A 168 6.61 -17.27 1.65
CA ARG A 168 7.59 -16.21 1.95
C ARG A 168 8.67 -16.09 0.87
N GLN A 169 9.10 -17.20 0.28
CA GLN A 169 9.98 -17.20 -0.89
C GLN A 169 9.33 -16.46 -2.07
N ALA A 170 8.08 -16.79 -2.41
CA ALA A 170 7.36 -16.13 -3.49
C ALA A 170 7.16 -14.62 -3.21
N ASP A 171 6.81 -14.25 -1.96
CA ASP A 171 6.68 -12.85 -1.54
C ASP A 171 8.00 -12.09 -1.68
N ALA A 172 9.14 -12.71 -1.32
CA ALA A 172 10.46 -12.11 -1.48
C ALA A 172 10.83 -11.89 -2.95
N LEU A 173 10.51 -12.85 -3.83
CA LEU A 173 10.70 -12.72 -5.27
C LEU A 173 9.82 -11.61 -5.86
N ALA A 174 8.53 -11.57 -5.53
CA ALA A 174 7.62 -10.52 -5.99
C ALA A 174 8.06 -9.13 -5.50
N ARG A 175 8.64 -9.06 -4.29
CA ARG A 175 9.21 -7.85 -3.72
C ARG A 175 10.41 -7.31 -4.49
N ILE A 176 11.17 -8.15 -5.19
CA ILE A 176 12.21 -7.66 -6.12
C ILE A 176 11.55 -6.80 -7.21
N GLY A 177 10.43 -7.27 -7.76
CA GLY A 177 9.69 -6.53 -8.78
C GLY A 177 9.07 -5.24 -8.26
N ALA A 178 8.47 -5.27 -7.08
CA ALA A 178 7.86 -4.08 -6.48
C ALA A 178 8.90 -3.02 -6.09
N ASP A 179 9.95 -3.43 -5.37
CA ASP A 179 10.90 -2.49 -4.75
C ASP A 179 11.99 -2.04 -5.72
N PHE A 180 12.24 -2.74 -6.84
CA PHE A 180 13.28 -2.39 -7.81
C PHE A 180 12.75 -2.23 -9.25
N ARG A 181 11.43 -2.32 -9.46
CA ARG A 181 10.78 -2.25 -10.78
C ARG A 181 11.30 -3.32 -11.76
N ASP A 182 11.64 -4.49 -11.25
CA ASP A 182 12.20 -5.60 -12.01
C ASP A 182 11.14 -6.67 -12.30
N ARG A 183 10.67 -6.73 -13.55
CA ARG A 183 9.68 -7.72 -14.01
C ARG A 183 10.09 -9.16 -13.64
N THR A 184 11.39 -9.47 -13.67
CA THR A 184 11.87 -10.85 -13.44
C THR A 184 11.52 -11.35 -12.04
N GLY A 185 11.44 -10.46 -11.04
CA GLY A 185 11.02 -10.80 -9.69
C GLY A 185 9.57 -11.31 -9.63
N PHE A 186 8.64 -10.62 -10.31
CA PHE A 186 7.26 -11.08 -10.40
C PHE A 186 7.12 -12.38 -11.20
N THR A 187 7.84 -12.51 -12.31
CA THR A 187 7.84 -13.75 -13.11
C THR A 187 8.34 -14.94 -12.29
N ALA A 188 9.42 -14.77 -11.51
CA ALA A 188 9.94 -15.82 -10.65
C ALA A 188 8.92 -16.21 -9.55
N ALA A 189 8.26 -15.23 -8.94
CA ALA A 189 7.20 -15.48 -7.96
C ALA A 189 6.02 -16.26 -8.58
N ILE A 190 5.56 -15.86 -9.76
CA ILE A 190 4.46 -16.53 -10.50
C ILE A 190 4.83 -18.00 -10.79
N THR A 191 6.04 -18.26 -11.26
CA THR A 191 6.52 -19.63 -11.53
C THR A 191 6.49 -20.48 -10.26
N GLN A 192 6.99 -19.94 -9.14
CA GLN A 192 6.98 -20.64 -7.86
C GLN A 192 5.56 -20.91 -7.36
N LEU A 193 4.67 -19.92 -7.44
CA LEU A 193 3.28 -20.04 -6.98
C LEU A 193 2.49 -21.06 -7.81
N ARG A 194 2.70 -21.10 -9.13
CA ARG A 194 2.11 -22.14 -9.99
C ARG A 194 2.62 -23.53 -9.63
N ALA A 195 3.91 -23.67 -9.33
CA ALA A 195 4.48 -24.95 -8.88
C ALA A 195 3.93 -25.39 -7.51
N MET A 196 3.57 -24.45 -6.64
CA MET A 196 2.87 -24.74 -5.38
C MET A 196 1.43 -25.18 -5.63
N LEU A 197 0.68 -24.44 -6.46
CA LEU A 197 -0.72 -24.76 -6.80
C LEU A 197 -0.87 -26.15 -7.43
N ALA A 198 0.09 -26.60 -8.25
CA ALA A 198 0.09 -27.93 -8.85
C ALA A 198 0.13 -29.09 -7.83
N LYS A 199 0.42 -28.80 -6.56
CA LYS A 199 0.50 -29.77 -5.46
C LYS A 199 -0.62 -29.63 -4.43
N LEU A 200 -1.47 -28.60 -4.57
CA LEU A 200 -2.54 -28.30 -3.64
C LEU A 200 -3.87 -28.75 -4.25
N ASP A 201 -4.70 -29.40 -3.44
CA ASP A 201 -6.08 -29.69 -3.78
C ASP A 201 -6.97 -28.55 -3.25
N ASN A 202 -7.85 -27.99 -4.09
CA ASN A 202 -8.69 -26.85 -3.74
C ASN A 202 -9.84 -27.22 -2.78
N PHE A 203 -10.21 -28.50 -2.67
CA PHE A 203 -11.24 -28.98 -1.75
C PHE A 203 -10.65 -29.38 -0.39
N ASP A 204 -9.58 -30.16 -0.38
CA ASP A 204 -8.96 -30.63 0.87
C ASP A 204 -8.06 -29.56 1.52
N GLN A 205 -7.46 -28.69 0.70
CA GLN A 205 -6.50 -27.67 1.13
C GLN A 205 -6.91 -26.27 0.68
N THR A 206 -8.21 -25.96 0.78
CA THR A 206 -8.82 -24.71 0.30
C THR A 206 -8.10 -23.46 0.79
N VAL A 207 -7.74 -23.39 2.08
CA VAL A 207 -7.10 -22.19 2.65
C VAL A 207 -5.67 -21.98 2.09
N PRO A 208 -4.74 -22.96 2.16
CA PRO A 208 -3.44 -22.87 1.49
C PRO A 208 -3.53 -22.60 -0.02
N TRP A 209 -4.48 -23.22 -0.71
CA TRP A 209 -4.71 -23.01 -2.14
C TRP A 209 -5.13 -21.56 -2.43
N ALA A 210 -6.13 -21.05 -1.70
CA ALA A 210 -6.61 -19.68 -1.84
C ALA A 210 -5.55 -18.64 -1.47
N GLU A 211 -4.74 -18.91 -0.45
CA GLU A 211 -3.63 -18.06 -0.05
C GLU A 211 -2.54 -17.97 -1.16
N THR A 212 -2.33 -19.08 -1.88
CA THR A 212 -1.40 -19.17 -3.02
C THR A 212 -1.97 -18.43 -4.25
N GLN A 213 -3.27 -18.61 -4.55
CA GLN A 213 -3.97 -17.87 -5.61
C GLN A 213 -3.93 -16.35 -5.38
N LEU A 214 -4.15 -15.90 -4.14
CA LEU A 214 -4.05 -14.49 -3.77
C LEU A 214 -2.69 -13.89 -4.13
N ARG A 215 -1.58 -14.59 -3.81
CA ARG A 215 -0.23 -14.13 -4.15
C ARG A 215 0.05 -14.18 -5.65
N LEU A 216 -0.54 -15.15 -6.36
CA LEU A 216 -0.40 -15.26 -7.82
C LEU A 216 -1.03 -14.05 -8.51
N ALA A 217 -2.30 -13.75 -8.19
CA ALA A 217 -3.00 -12.60 -8.73
C ALA A 217 -2.35 -11.26 -8.33
N ARG A 218 -1.83 -11.14 -7.10
CA ARG A 218 -1.05 -9.96 -6.69
C ARG A 218 0.24 -9.79 -7.51
N SER A 219 0.91 -10.88 -7.87
CA SER A 219 2.11 -10.83 -8.70
C SER A 219 1.78 -10.41 -10.14
N LEU A 220 0.66 -10.86 -10.71
CA LEU A 220 0.15 -10.39 -12.00
C LEU A 220 -0.21 -8.90 -11.96
N THR A 221 -0.88 -8.45 -10.90
CA THR A 221 -1.17 -7.03 -10.68
C THR A 221 0.12 -6.22 -10.56
N GLY A 222 1.15 -6.77 -9.91
CA GLY A 222 2.49 -6.19 -9.84
C GLY A 222 3.14 -5.97 -11.21
N ILE A 223 3.03 -6.93 -12.12
CA ILE A 223 3.47 -6.78 -13.51
C ILE A 223 2.65 -5.70 -14.22
N TRP A 224 1.33 -5.70 -14.03
CA TRP A 224 0.47 -4.66 -14.63
C TRP A 224 0.90 -3.25 -14.20
N HIS A 225 1.32 -3.04 -12.95
CA HIS A 225 1.87 -1.74 -12.54
C HIS A 225 3.13 -1.31 -13.31
N LEU A 226 3.89 -2.26 -13.85
CA LEU A 226 5.09 -1.98 -14.65
C LEU A 226 4.76 -1.70 -16.12
N GLU A 227 3.80 -2.41 -16.70
CA GLU A 227 3.58 -2.47 -18.16
C GLU A 227 2.24 -1.90 -18.61
N GLY A 228 1.24 -1.92 -17.73
CA GLY A 228 -0.08 -1.38 -17.99
C GLY A 228 -0.99 -2.26 -18.85
N ASP A 229 -0.66 -3.52 -19.12
CA ASP A 229 -1.48 -4.44 -19.91
C ASP A 229 -2.78 -4.86 -19.17
N PRO A 230 -3.97 -4.43 -19.63
CA PRO A 230 -5.23 -4.73 -18.95
C PRO A 230 -5.55 -6.23 -18.88
N ALA A 231 -4.97 -7.08 -19.74
CA ALA A 231 -5.18 -8.54 -19.67
C ALA A 231 -4.77 -9.11 -18.30
N LEU A 232 -3.68 -8.61 -17.72
CA LEU A 232 -3.19 -9.04 -16.41
C LEU A 232 -4.16 -8.73 -15.27
N LEU A 233 -4.90 -7.62 -15.36
CA LEU A 233 -5.94 -7.28 -14.39
C LEU A 233 -7.16 -8.19 -14.56
N ARG A 234 -7.55 -8.50 -15.81
CA ARG A 234 -8.65 -9.46 -16.07
C ARG A 234 -8.30 -10.86 -15.55
N ASP A 235 -7.08 -11.32 -15.80
CA ASP A 235 -6.58 -12.59 -15.26
C ASP A 235 -6.59 -12.61 -13.73
N SER A 236 -6.16 -11.51 -13.09
CA SER A 236 -6.20 -11.37 -11.63
C SER A 236 -7.63 -11.43 -11.09
N ALA A 237 -8.57 -10.73 -11.73
CA ALA A 237 -9.98 -10.76 -11.35
C ALA A 237 -10.59 -12.16 -11.52
N ALA A 238 -10.25 -12.87 -12.60
CA ALA A 238 -10.70 -14.24 -12.83
C ALA A 238 -10.18 -15.20 -11.74
N ILE A 239 -8.90 -15.08 -11.37
CA ILE A 239 -8.30 -15.87 -10.27
C ILE A 239 -9.03 -15.60 -8.95
N TYR A 240 -9.27 -14.32 -8.60
CA TYR A 240 -9.96 -14.00 -7.36
C TYR A 240 -11.40 -14.53 -7.34
N ARG A 241 -12.16 -14.38 -8.43
CA ARG A 241 -13.53 -14.90 -8.54
C ARG A 241 -13.55 -16.43 -8.37
N ALA A 242 -12.72 -17.15 -9.10
CA ALA A 242 -12.60 -18.61 -8.96
C ALA A 242 -12.19 -19.02 -7.54
N THR A 243 -11.31 -18.25 -6.89
CA THR A 243 -10.91 -18.53 -5.51
C THR A 243 -12.07 -18.37 -4.52
N LEU A 244 -12.96 -17.40 -4.75
CA LEU A 244 -14.12 -17.11 -3.91
C LEU A 244 -15.29 -18.07 -4.14
N GLU A 245 -15.27 -18.90 -5.19
CA GLU A 245 -16.23 -19.99 -5.39
C GLU A 245 -16.02 -21.10 -4.36
N ASP A 246 -14.77 -21.45 -4.07
CA ASP A 246 -14.40 -22.50 -3.12
C ASP A 246 -14.19 -21.96 -1.70
N LEU A 247 -13.52 -20.80 -1.55
CA LEU A 247 -13.28 -20.20 -0.25
C LEU A 247 -14.52 -19.45 0.23
N ARG A 248 -15.19 -19.98 1.25
CA ARG A 248 -16.30 -19.31 1.94
C ARG A 248 -15.82 -18.43 3.09
N GLN A 249 -16.59 -17.38 3.38
CA GLN A 249 -16.33 -16.46 4.49
C GLN A 249 -16.19 -17.18 5.83
N GLU A 250 -16.98 -18.22 6.08
CA GLU A 250 -16.99 -18.99 7.32
C GLU A 250 -15.70 -19.79 7.58
N HIS A 251 -14.97 -20.17 6.54
CA HIS A 251 -13.76 -21.00 6.65
C HIS A 251 -12.50 -20.18 6.99
N ALA A 252 -12.36 -19.00 6.39
CA ALA A 252 -11.24 -18.09 6.66
C ALA A 252 -11.66 -16.64 6.44
N PRO A 253 -12.38 -16.02 7.40
CA PRO A 253 -12.98 -14.69 7.22
C PRO A 253 -11.98 -13.62 6.77
N GLY A 254 -10.78 -13.60 7.38
CA GLY A 254 -9.73 -12.63 7.05
C GLY A 254 -9.15 -12.81 5.64
N LEU A 255 -8.92 -14.06 5.21
CA LEU A 255 -8.42 -14.35 3.86
C LEU A 255 -9.49 -14.03 2.81
N TRP A 256 -10.73 -14.44 3.07
CA TRP A 256 -11.86 -14.15 2.20
C TRP A 256 -12.07 -12.65 2.01
N ALA A 257 -12.08 -11.87 3.11
CA ALA A 257 -12.18 -10.42 3.04
C ALA A 257 -10.98 -9.79 2.32
N GLY A 258 -9.79 -10.33 2.53
CA GLY A 258 -8.58 -9.91 1.81
C GLY A 258 -8.67 -10.13 0.30
N ILE A 259 -9.22 -11.26 -0.16
CA ILE A 259 -9.42 -11.56 -1.57
C ILE A 259 -10.52 -10.66 -2.17
N GLN A 260 -11.64 -10.50 -1.47
CA GLN A 260 -12.72 -9.58 -1.89
C GLN A 260 -12.20 -8.14 -2.05
N SER A 261 -11.38 -7.66 -1.12
CA SER A 261 -10.77 -6.33 -1.21
C SER A 261 -9.87 -6.20 -2.45
N ARG A 262 -9.05 -7.21 -2.75
CA ARG A 262 -8.19 -7.20 -3.95
C ARG A 262 -8.98 -7.30 -5.25
N LEU A 263 -10.05 -8.09 -5.26
CA LEU A 263 -10.98 -8.14 -6.39
C LEU A 263 -11.61 -6.77 -6.64
N GLY A 264 -12.09 -6.10 -5.59
CA GLY A 264 -12.62 -4.73 -5.66
C GLY A 264 -11.62 -3.74 -6.26
N GLU A 265 -10.36 -3.76 -5.82
CA GLU A 265 -9.29 -2.88 -6.34
C GLU A 265 -9.04 -3.11 -7.84
N VAL A 266 -8.95 -4.37 -8.27
CA VAL A 266 -8.71 -4.72 -9.67
C VAL A 266 -9.89 -4.32 -10.56
N LEU A 267 -11.12 -4.58 -10.10
CA LEU A 267 -12.34 -4.24 -10.83
C LEU A 267 -12.55 -2.73 -10.93
N ALA A 268 -12.29 -1.97 -9.87
CA ALA A 268 -12.33 -0.50 -9.92
C ALA A 268 -11.42 0.02 -11.02
N ARG A 269 -10.20 -0.53 -11.09
CA ARG A 269 -9.19 -0.10 -12.06
C ARG A 269 -9.53 -0.48 -13.49
N LEU A 270 -10.10 -1.67 -13.70
CA LEU A 270 -10.61 -2.08 -15.02
C LEU A 270 -11.78 -1.18 -15.44
N GLY A 271 -12.78 -0.99 -14.56
CA GLY A 271 -13.94 -0.15 -14.84
C GLY A 271 -13.58 1.30 -15.13
N GLU A 272 -12.60 1.89 -14.43
CA GLU A 272 -12.09 3.22 -14.75
C GLU A 272 -11.41 3.32 -16.12
N ARG A 273 -10.68 2.27 -16.53
CA ARG A 273 -9.92 2.27 -17.78
C ARG A 273 -10.77 1.92 -19.00
N GLU A 274 -11.75 1.05 -18.81
CA GLU A 274 -12.64 0.56 -19.86
C GLU A 274 -13.93 1.40 -19.96
N ASP A 275 -14.08 2.37 -19.05
CA ASP A 275 -15.28 3.20 -18.90
C ASP A 275 -16.55 2.35 -18.69
N ASP A 276 -16.41 1.30 -17.88
CA ASP A 276 -17.42 0.27 -17.67
C ASP A 276 -18.04 0.39 -16.26
N ALA A 277 -19.29 0.81 -16.21
CA ALA A 277 -20.04 0.96 -14.97
C ALA A 277 -20.34 -0.38 -14.27
N ALA A 278 -20.52 -1.48 -15.01
CA ALA A 278 -20.79 -2.79 -14.42
C ALA A 278 -19.57 -3.31 -13.65
N LEU A 279 -18.37 -3.09 -14.17
CA LEU A 279 -17.14 -3.41 -13.44
C LEU A 279 -16.98 -2.55 -12.16
N LEU A 280 -17.45 -1.30 -12.18
CA LEU A 280 -17.46 -0.44 -10.99
C LEU A 280 -18.52 -0.88 -9.95
N GLU A 281 -19.68 -1.37 -10.39
CA GLU A 281 -20.69 -1.98 -9.52
C GLU A 281 -20.19 -3.28 -8.87
N ASP A 282 -19.52 -4.14 -9.64
CA ASP A 282 -18.87 -5.34 -9.11
C ASP A 282 -17.78 -4.97 -8.09
N SER A 283 -17.01 -3.91 -8.35
CA SER A 283 -16.00 -3.40 -7.43
C SER A 283 -16.60 -2.96 -6.09
N VAL A 284 -17.66 -2.15 -6.13
CA VAL A 284 -18.43 -1.73 -4.96
C VAL A 284 -18.94 -2.94 -4.19
N THR A 285 -19.48 -3.94 -4.90
CA THR A 285 -19.98 -5.19 -4.30
C THR A 285 -18.87 -5.95 -3.57
N ALA A 286 -17.71 -6.12 -4.21
CA ALA A 286 -16.56 -6.81 -3.62
C ALA A 286 -16.01 -6.06 -2.39
N PHE A 287 -15.93 -4.73 -2.42
CA PHE A 287 -15.52 -3.94 -1.26
C PHE A 287 -16.51 -4.01 -0.09
N LYS A 288 -17.82 -3.98 -0.36
CA LYS A 288 -18.84 -4.18 0.68
C LYS A 288 -18.77 -5.59 1.29
N ALA A 289 -18.53 -6.61 0.46
CA ALA A 289 -18.30 -7.97 0.91
C ALA A 289 -17.05 -8.05 1.80
N ALA A 290 -15.93 -7.45 1.40
CA ALA A 290 -14.74 -7.39 2.25
C ALA A 290 -15.01 -6.71 3.61
N LEU A 291 -15.74 -5.60 3.62
CA LEU A 291 -16.13 -4.91 4.86
C LEU A 291 -17.03 -5.77 5.77
N SER A 292 -17.93 -6.59 5.21
CA SER A 292 -18.80 -7.47 6.01
C SER A 292 -18.04 -8.63 6.68
N GLY A 293 -16.90 -9.01 6.10
CA GLY A 293 -15.96 -9.98 6.68
C GLY A 293 -15.00 -9.41 7.71
N MET A 294 -14.96 -8.08 7.87
CA MET A 294 -14.05 -7.38 8.77
C MET A 294 -14.78 -6.81 9.99
N LYS A 295 -14.17 -6.97 11.16
CA LYS A 295 -14.64 -6.29 12.38
C LYS A 295 -13.80 -5.03 12.60
N ARG A 296 -14.44 -3.85 12.53
CA ARG A 296 -13.78 -2.55 12.74
C ARG A 296 -12.98 -2.49 14.05
N ALA A 297 -13.47 -3.10 15.13
CA ALA A 297 -12.78 -3.11 16.42
C ALA A 297 -11.47 -3.94 16.44
N GLU A 298 -11.37 -4.98 15.61
CA GLU A 298 -10.20 -5.86 15.57
C GLU A 298 -9.14 -5.34 14.57
N MET A 299 -9.57 -4.68 13.50
CA MET A 299 -8.72 -4.21 12.40
C MET A 299 -9.10 -2.79 11.97
N PRO A 300 -9.04 -1.79 12.87
CA PRO A 300 -9.56 -0.46 12.59
C PRO A 300 -8.88 0.17 11.37
N ARG A 301 -7.55 0.09 11.28
CA ARG A 301 -6.78 0.72 10.20
C ARG A 301 -7.14 0.15 8.83
N GLU A 302 -7.26 -1.17 8.72
CA GLU A 302 -7.61 -1.88 7.49
C GLU A 302 -9.05 -1.55 7.08
N TRP A 303 -9.98 -1.51 8.05
CA TRP A 303 -11.37 -1.16 7.82
C TRP A 303 -11.50 0.28 7.31
N THR A 304 -10.84 1.25 7.95
CA THR A 304 -10.83 2.66 7.53
C THR A 304 -10.25 2.81 6.12
N ARG A 305 -9.14 2.11 5.84
CA ARG A 305 -8.55 2.10 4.49
C ARG A 305 -9.53 1.57 3.45
N LEU A 306 -10.23 0.49 3.76
CA LEU A 306 -11.18 -0.14 2.85
C LEU A 306 -12.41 0.75 2.58
N GLN A 307 -12.88 1.50 3.59
CA GLN A 307 -13.89 2.54 3.39
C GLN A 307 -13.42 3.62 2.40
N CYS A 308 -12.15 4.04 2.50
CA CYS A 308 -11.59 4.99 1.54
C CYS A 308 -11.60 4.43 0.10
N GLU A 309 -11.23 3.16 -0.10
CA GLU A 309 -11.27 2.54 -1.43
C GLU A 309 -12.72 2.37 -1.95
N LEU A 310 -13.66 1.98 -1.08
CA LEU A 310 -15.08 1.91 -1.43
C LEU A 310 -15.62 3.29 -1.86
N GLY A 311 -15.25 4.35 -1.14
CA GLY A 311 -15.61 5.73 -1.49
C GLY A 311 -15.08 6.13 -2.87
N LYS A 312 -13.85 5.75 -3.22
CA LYS A 312 -13.29 6.00 -4.58
C LYS A 312 -14.06 5.24 -5.66
N ALA A 313 -14.39 3.97 -5.42
CA ALA A 313 -15.17 3.16 -6.37
C ALA A 313 -16.56 3.77 -6.58
N TYR A 314 -17.20 4.25 -5.51
CA TYR A 314 -18.47 4.98 -5.61
C TYR A 314 -18.37 6.29 -6.39
N VAL A 315 -17.31 7.07 -6.20
CA VAL A 315 -17.07 8.27 -7.03
C VAL A 315 -16.93 7.91 -8.49
N ALA A 316 -16.11 6.90 -8.81
CA ALA A 316 -15.94 6.44 -10.17
C ALA A 316 -17.30 6.01 -10.76
N LEU A 317 -18.05 5.15 -10.06
CA LEU A 317 -19.37 4.70 -10.49
C LEU A 317 -20.32 5.87 -10.75
N GLY A 318 -20.42 6.81 -9.80
CA GLY A 318 -21.29 7.97 -9.91
C GLY A 318 -20.97 8.86 -11.12
N LEU A 319 -19.70 9.02 -11.46
CA LEU A 319 -19.27 9.79 -12.62
C LEU A 319 -19.57 9.11 -13.97
N ARG A 320 -19.68 7.78 -14.02
CA ARG A 320 -19.92 7.01 -15.27
C ARG A 320 -21.39 6.68 -15.47
N ALA A 321 -22.07 6.26 -14.41
CA ALA A 321 -23.49 5.94 -14.43
C ALA A 321 -24.40 7.16 -14.18
N HIS A 322 -23.82 8.35 -14.03
CA HIS A 322 -24.54 9.59 -13.67
C HIS A 322 -25.46 9.42 -12.44
N GLY A 323 -24.97 8.68 -11.44
CA GLY A 323 -25.76 8.28 -10.27
C GLY A 323 -25.47 9.13 -9.03
N ALA A 324 -26.38 10.03 -8.67
CA ALA A 324 -26.30 10.83 -7.44
C ALA A 324 -26.15 9.97 -6.17
N LEU A 325 -26.88 8.84 -6.10
CA LEU A 325 -26.82 7.91 -4.96
C LEU A 325 -25.41 7.33 -4.73
N ALA A 326 -24.66 7.06 -5.80
CA ALA A 326 -23.29 6.57 -5.67
C ALA A 326 -22.38 7.67 -5.11
N LEU A 327 -22.55 8.92 -5.55
CA LEU A 327 -21.78 10.06 -5.06
C LEU A 327 -22.10 10.38 -3.58
N GLU A 328 -23.35 10.27 -3.17
CA GLU A 328 -23.75 10.38 -1.75
C GLU A 328 -23.14 9.26 -0.90
N ALA A 329 -23.16 8.03 -1.41
CA ALA A 329 -22.52 6.90 -0.76
C ALA A 329 -20.99 7.11 -0.63
N ALA A 330 -20.34 7.71 -1.62
CA ALA A 330 -18.93 8.07 -1.54
C ALA A 330 -18.64 9.08 -0.42
N VAL A 331 -19.44 10.15 -0.31
CA VAL A 331 -19.30 11.16 0.75
C VAL A 331 -19.45 10.50 2.13
N ASN A 332 -20.41 9.58 2.30
CA ASN A 332 -20.59 8.85 3.55
C ASN A 332 -19.39 7.94 3.87
N CYS A 333 -18.84 7.23 2.88
CA CYS A 333 -17.64 6.42 3.06
C CYS A 333 -16.46 7.28 3.54
N PHE A 334 -16.24 8.44 2.93
CA PHE A 334 -15.17 9.35 3.35
C PHE A 334 -15.41 9.97 4.72
N LYS A 335 -16.66 10.28 5.09
CA LYS A 335 -16.98 10.73 6.46
C LYS A 335 -16.63 9.67 7.50
N PHE A 336 -16.91 8.39 7.25
CA PHE A 336 -16.48 7.30 8.15
C PHE A 336 -14.95 7.22 8.29
N VAL A 337 -14.20 7.57 7.24
CA VAL A 337 -12.73 7.63 7.33
C VAL A 337 -12.29 8.72 8.30
N LEU A 338 -12.96 9.87 8.30
CA LEU A 338 -12.64 11.00 9.18
C LEU A 338 -12.96 10.74 10.67
N ASP A 339 -13.76 9.73 11.00
CA ASP A 339 -13.97 9.29 12.39
C ASP A 339 -12.66 8.77 13.03
N ASP A 340 -11.84 8.09 12.25
CA ASP A 340 -10.59 7.47 12.72
C ASP A 340 -9.36 8.32 12.37
N TRP A 341 -9.36 8.94 11.18
CA TRP A 341 -8.26 9.76 10.69
C TRP A 341 -8.56 11.22 10.97
N THR A 342 -8.14 11.68 12.14
CA THR A 342 -8.34 13.08 12.55
C THR A 342 -7.23 13.98 12.02
N ARG A 343 -7.51 15.29 11.98
CA ARG A 343 -6.54 16.32 11.61
C ARG A 343 -5.29 16.28 12.49
N GLU A 344 -5.44 16.04 13.79
CA GLU A 344 -4.35 16.04 14.75
C GLU A 344 -3.48 14.78 14.66
N SER A 345 -4.08 13.65 14.29
CA SER A 345 -3.39 12.36 14.28
C SER A 345 -2.65 12.09 12.97
N VAL A 346 -3.29 12.39 11.83
CA VAL A 346 -2.75 12.14 10.48
C VAL A 346 -3.12 13.28 9.52
N PRO A 347 -2.58 14.51 9.73
CA PRO A 347 -3.05 15.74 9.07
C PRO A 347 -3.10 15.67 7.54
N LEU A 348 -2.08 15.09 6.90
CA LEU A 348 -2.03 14.97 5.44
C LEU A 348 -3.02 13.94 4.89
N ASP A 349 -3.26 12.84 5.62
CA ASP A 349 -4.25 11.82 5.22
C ASP A 349 -5.67 12.34 5.44
N TRP A 350 -5.93 13.03 6.56
CA TRP A 350 -7.18 13.75 6.81
C TRP A 350 -7.49 14.74 5.68
N ALA A 351 -6.51 15.56 5.29
CA ALA A 351 -6.67 16.51 4.19
C ALA A 351 -6.90 15.82 2.83
N ALA A 352 -6.30 14.64 2.62
CA ALA A 352 -6.57 13.85 1.41
C ALA A 352 -8.00 13.30 1.36
N VAL A 353 -8.61 13.03 2.51
CA VAL A 353 -10.01 12.60 2.58
C VAL A 353 -10.95 13.78 2.40
N GLN A 354 -10.64 14.95 2.98
CA GLN A 354 -11.39 16.19 2.75
C GLN A 354 -11.39 16.60 1.26
N ASP A 355 -10.24 16.52 0.59
CA ASP A 355 -10.11 16.75 -0.84
C ASP A 355 -11.00 15.79 -1.68
N ARG A 356 -11.09 14.52 -1.27
CA ARG A 356 -11.99 13.53 -1.90
C ARG A 356 -13.47 13.82 -1.64
N ILE A 357 -13.82 14.31 -0.45
CA ILE A 357 -15.18 14.78 -0.14
C ILE A 357 -15.52 15.97 -1.04
N GLY A 358 -14.64 16.96 -1.15
CA GLY A 358 -14.82 18.11 -2.04
C GLY A 358 -15.04 17.70 -3.49
N PHE A 359 -14.26 16.74 -3.99
CA PHE A 359 -14.45 16.20 -5.34
C PHE A 359 -15.78 15.45 -5.52
N ALA A 360 -16.16 14.60 -4.56
CA ALA A 360 -17.43 13.87 -4.62
C ALA A 360 -18.64 14.82 -4.56
N LEU A 361 -18.60 15.84 -3.69
CA LEU A 361 -19.64 16.87 -3.58
C LEU A 361 -19.70 17.73 -4.84
N PHE A 362 -18.56 18.11 -5.41
CA PHE A 362 -18.53 18.83 -6.69
C PHE A 362 -19.22 18.04 -7.81
N ALA A 363 -18.93 16.74 -7.92
CA ALA A 363 -19.61 15.87 -8.87
C ALA A 363 -21.12 15.75 -8.55
N LEU A 364 -21.47 15.59 -7.27
CA LEU A 364 -22.85 15.47 -6.81
C LEU A 364 -23.66 16.73 -7.13
N ALA A 365 -23.06 17.90 -7.04
CA ALA A 365 -23.71 19.17 -7.30
C ALA A 365 -24.28 19.28 -8.72
N ALA A 366 -23.79 18.51 -9.70
CA ALA A 366 -24.39 18.46 -11.04
C ALA A 366 -25.84 17.94 -11.02
N HIS A 367 -26.25 17.22 -9.97
CA HIS A 367 -27.58 16.64 -9.80
C HIS A 367 -28.56 17.54 -9.04
N TYR A 368 -28.09 18.63 -8.44
CA TYR A 368 -28.90 19.56 -7.65
C TYR A 368 -28.83 20.97 -8.21
N ARG A 369 -29.93 21.73 -8.12
CA ARG A 369 -29.96 23.13 -8.62
C ARG A 369 -29.40 24.08 -7.57
N GLU A 370 -29.69 23.81 -6.32
CA GLU A 370 -29.29 24.59 -5.17
C GLU A 370 -27.75 24.67 -5.07
N PRO A 371 -27.20 25.83 -4.68
CA PRO A 371 -25.75 26.02 -4.57
C PRO A 371 -25.13 25.31 -3.36
N VAL A 372 -25.94 24.86 -2.40
CA VAL A 372 -25.47 24.31 -1.10
C VAL A 372 -24.44 23.20 -1.25
N VAL A 373 -24.63 22.28 -2.21
CA VAL A 373 -23.69 21.18 -2.42
C VAL A 373 -22.34 21.68 -2.97
N LEU A 374 -22.33 22.76 -3.77
CA LEU A 374 -21.09 23.40 -4.22
C LEU A 374 -20.42 24.17 -3.08
N GLU A 375 -21.18 24.83 -2.21
CA GLU A 375 -20.65 25.51 -1.03
C GLU A 375 -19.97 24.50 -0.09
N GLU A 376 -20.59 23.35 0.14
CA GLU A 376 -20.00 22.24 0.91
C GLU A 376 -18.74 21.68 0.22
N ALA A 377 -18.73 21.57 -1.11
CA ALA A 377 -17.56 21.14 -1.86
C ALA A 377 -16.37 22.10 -1.67
N VAL A 378 -16.63 23.41 -1.77
CA VAL A 378 -15.62 24.46 -1.53
C VAL A 378 -15.10 24.40 -0.10
N ALA A 379 -15.99 24.24 0.89
CA ALA A 379 -15.60 24.12 2.30
C ALA A 379 -14.70 22.90 2.56
N ALA A 380 -15.00 21.76 1.95
CA ALA A 380 -14.16 20.56 2.07
C ALA A 380 -12.77 20.76 1.43
N PHE A 381 -12.68 21.43 0.28
CA PHE A 381 -11.39 21.79 -0.30
C PHE A 381 -10.62 22.80 0.57
N ASP A 382 -11.29 23.82 1.10
CA ASP A 382 -10.67 24.79 2.01
C ASP A 382 -10.09 24.10 3.25
N ALA A 383 -10.84 23.17 3.87
CA ALA A 383 -10.36 22.36 4.97
C ALA A 383 -9.09 21.57 4.62
N ALA A 384 -9.05 20.92 3.45
CA ALA A 384 -7.87 20.20 2.99
C ALA A 384 -6.63 21.09 2.82
N LEU A 385 -6.82 22.36 2.45
CA LEU A 385 -5.72 23.31 2.18
C LEU A 385 -5.12 23.93 3.43
N GLU A 386 -5.80 23.81 4.58
CA GLU A 386 -5.21 24.19 5.86
C GLU A 386 -3.95 23.34 6.16
N GLU A 387 -3.96 22.07 5.78
CA GLU A 387 -2.82 21.15 5.95
C GLU A 387 -1.96 21.01 4.70
N ARG A 388 -2.58 20.98 3.51
CA ARG A 388 -1.86 20.91 2.23
C ARG A 388 -1.29 22.27 1.87
N ARG A 389 -0.25 22.74 2.55
CA ARG A 389 0.35 24.07 2.27
C ARG A 389 1.31 24.05 1.08
N ARG A 390 1.33 25.13 0.28
CA ARG A 390 2.16 25.25 -0.95
C ARG A 390 3.65 25.07 -0.71
N ASP A 391 4.16 25.52 0.44
CA ASP A 391 5.55 25.40 0.86
C ASP A 391 5.94 23.97 1.31
N MET A 392 4.96 23.17 1.73
CA MET A 392 5.18 21.83 2.28
C MET A 392 4.93 20.72 1.25
N VAL A 393 3.79 20.78 0.56
CA VAL A 393 3.33 19.75 -0.39
C VAL A 393 2.78 20.42 -1.67
N PRO A 394 3.61 21.15 -2.44
CA PRO A 394 3.17 22.01 -3.54
C PRO A 394 2.30 21.30 -4.59
N GLY A 395 2.57 20.02 -4.88
CA GLY A 395 1.76 19.24 -5.84
C GLY A 395 0.34 18.99 -5.34
N LEU A 396 0.20 18.50 -4.10
CA LEU A 396 -1.12 18.25 -3.50
C LEU A 396 -1.89 19.55 -3.24
N TRP A 397 -1.20 20.61 -2.84
CA TRP A 397 -1.81 21.95 -2.72
C TRP A 397 -2.37 22.43 -4.06
N ALA A 398 -1.63 22.26 -5.16
CA ALA A 398 -2.05 22.68 -6.50
C ALA A 398 -3.26 21.86 -7.00
N GLU A 399 -3.29 20.55 -6.74
CA GLU A 399 -4.43 19.68 -7.05
C GLU A 399 -5.70 20.14 -6.34
N THR A 400 -5.65 20.32 -5.02
CA THR A 400 -6.80 20.77 -4.22
C THR A 400 -7.22 22.19 -4.58
N THR A 401 -6.26 23.09 -4.83
CA THR A 401 -6.56 24.47 -5.24
C THR A 401 -7.26 24.51 -6.60
N ALA A 402 -6.84 23.69 -7.56
CA ALA A 402 -7.52 23.57 -8.84
C ALA A 402 -8.93 22.97 -8.68
N GLY A 403 -9.11 21.96 -7.83
CA GLY A 403 -10.43 21.41 -7.48
C GLY A 403 -11.38 22.46 -6.90
N ARG A 404 -10.90 23.20 -5.89
CA ARG A 404 -11.63 24.35 -5.29
C ARG A 404 -12.03 25.37 -6.34
N ALA A 405 -11.10 25.74 -7.23
CA ALA A 405 -11.33 26.76 -8.23
C ALA A 405 -12.41 26.37 -9.25
N VAL A 406 -12.45 25.10 -9.65
CA VAL A 406 -13.51 24.59 -10.54
C VAL A 406 -14.87 24.63 -9.84
N ALA A 407 -14.94 24.24 -8.56
CA ALA A 407 -16.17 24.36 -7.76
C ALA A 407 -16.61 25.83 -7.60
N LEU A 408 -15.67 26.74 -7.29
CA LEU A 408 -15.92 28.18 -7.18
C LEU A 408 -16.42 28.78 -8.49
N SER A 409 -15.87 28.37 -9.64
CA SER A 409 -16.32 28.83 -10.96
C SER A 409 -17.78 28.44 -11.23
N GLN A 410 -18.16 27.22 -10.87
CA GLN A 410 -19.53 26.76 -11.05
C GLN A 410 -20.49 27.45 -10.07
N LEU A 411 -20.06 27.68 -8.82
CA LEU A 411 -20.83 28.40 -7.82
C LEU A 411 -21.05 29.86 -8.25
N ALA A 412 -20.00 30.52 -8.72
CA ALA A 412 -20.05 31.87 -9.29
C ALA A 412 -21.07 31.96 -10.43
N SER A 413 -21.08 30.97 -11.32
CA SER A 413 -22.06 30.92 -12.41
C SER A 413 -23.50 30.76 -11.92
N ARG A 414 -23.75 29.98 -10.86
CA ARG A 414 -25.11 29.79 -10.31
C ARG A 414 -25.62 31.01 -9.56
N LEU A 415 -24.72 31.67 -8.82
CA LEU A 415 -25.06 32.83 -7.99
C LEU A 415 -24.93 34.16 -8.73
N SER A 416 -24.41 34.14 -9.96
CA SER A 416 -23.98 35.36 -10.69
C SER A 416 -23.00 36.22 -9.88
N ASP A 417 -22.14 35.56 -9.10
CA ASP A 417 -21.18 36.22 -8.20
C ASP A 417 -19.82 36.36 -8.89
N ARG A 418 -19.49 37.60 -9.26
CA ARG A 418 -18.23 37.93 -9.91
C ARG A 418 -17.01 37.72 -9.01
N ALA A 419 -17.10 37.98 -7.71
CA ALA A 419 -15.97 37.85 -6.80
C ALA A 419 -15.54 36.39 -6.68
N LEU A 420 -16.50 35.45 -6.67
CA LEU A 420 -16.22 34.02 -6.71
C LEU A 420 -15.54 33.61 -8.03
N ALA A 421 -15.95 34.17 -9.16
CA ALA A 421 -15.31 33.91 -10.46
C ALA A 421 -13.86 34.43 -10.51
N GLU A 422 -13.60 35.61 -9.95
CA GLU A 422 -12.25 36.20 -9.84
C GLU A 422 -11.35 35.36 -8.93
N LYS A 423 -11.86 34.90 -7.78
CA LYS A 423 -11.14 33.98 -6.88
C LYS A 423 -10.80 32.67 -7.60
N ALA A 424 -11.75 32.09 -8.33
CA ALA A 424 -11.51 30.87 -9.09
C ALA A 424 -10.42 31.02 -10.16
N ALA A 425 -10.43 32.12 -10.92
CA ALA A 425 -9.39 32.37 -11.92
C ALA A 425 -8.00 32.53 -11.27
N ALA A 426 -7.91 33.25 -10.14
CA ALA A 426 -6.67 33.39 -9.40
C ALA A 426 -6.14 32.04 -8.90
N ASP A 427 -7.02 31.20 -8.33
CA ASP A 427 -6.68 29.88 -7.84
C ASP A 427 -6.15 28.95 -8.94
N LEU A 428 -6.83 28.93 -10.11
CA LEU A 428 -6.40 28.16 -11.28
C LEU A 428 -5.03 28.61 -11.79
N MET A 429 -4.79 29.92 -11.84
CA MET A 429 -3.51 30.48 -12.30
C MET A 429 -2.35 30.01 -11.41
N VAL A 430 -2.48 30.14 -10.08
CA VAL A 430 -1.41 29.75 -9.15
C VAL A 430 -1.23 28.22 -9.10
N ALA A 431 -2.30 27.44 -9.25
CA ALA A 431 -2.21 25.98 -9.37
C ALA A 431 -1.44 25.56 -10.64
N ILE A 432 -1.77 26.13 -11.80
CA ILE A 432 -1.10 25.88 -13.08
C ILE A 432 0.38 26.23 -13.02
N GLU A 433 0.73 27.40 -12.46
CA GLU A 433 2.12 27.81 -12.25
C GLU A 433 2.89 26.81 -11.38
N THR A 434 2.25 26.34 -10.31
CA THR A 434 2.85 25.36 -9.39
C THR A 434 3.09 24.02 -10.10
N PHE A 435 2.13 23.51 -10.87
CA PHE A 435 2.32 22.31 -11.69
C PHE A 435 3.47 22.47 -12.69
N ARG A 436 3.58 23.62 -13.36
CA ARG A 436 4.69 23.90 -14.29
C ARG A 436 6.03 23.94 -13.56
N ALA A 437 6.11 24.59 -12.40
CA ALA A 437 7.32 24.63 -11.58
C ALA A 437 7.77 23.23 -11.10
N LEU A 438 6.82 22.32 -10.91
CA LEU A 438 7.09 20.91 -10.58
C LEU A 438 7.41 20.03 -11.79
N GLY A 439 7.48 20.59 -13.01
CA GLY A 439 7.69 19.83 -14.25
C GLY A 439 6.47 19.03 -14.71
N GLN A 440 5.30 19.25 -14.13
CA GLN A 440 4.05 18.54 -14.44
C GLN A 440 3.25 19.29 -15.52
N ALA A 441 3.90 19.60 -16.65
CA ALA A 441 3.31 20.39 -17.73
C ALA A 441 2.02 19.80 -18.31
N ALA A 442 1.92 18.47 -18.39
CA ALA A 442 0.71 17.79 -18.85
C ALA A 442 -0.48 18.01 -17.91
N VAL A 443 -0.24 18.02 -16.59
CA VAL A 443 -1.27 18.31 -15.58
C VAL A 443 -1.67 19.77 -15.64
N ALA A 444 -0.71 20.68 -15.72
CA ALA A 444 -0.95 22.11 -15.89
C ALA A 444 -1.87 22.39 -17.10
N LYS A 445 -1.57 21.77 -18.25
CA LYS A 445 -2.33 21.92 -19.50
C LYS A 445 -3.80 21.51 -19.37
N ARG A 446 -4.11 20.51 -18.52
CA ARG A 446 -5.49 20.06 -18.29
C ARG A 446 -6.39 21.14 -17.68
N PHE A 447 -5.81 22.09 -16.93
CA PHE A 447 -6.55 23.15 -16.25
C PHE A 447 -6.61 24.47 -17.03
N GLU A 448 -5.80 24.64 -18.07
CA GLU A 448 -5.81 25.85 -18.91
C GLU A 448 -7.19 26.18 -19.50
N PRO A 449 -7.99 25.22 -20.02
CA PRO A 449 -9.35 25.50 -20.49
C PRO A 449 -10.27 26.05 -19.39
N ARG A 450 -10.14 25.52 -18.17
CA ARG A 450 -10.93 25.98 -17.01
C ARG A 450 -10.58 27.41 -16.61
N LEU A 451 -9.31 27.81 -16.74
CA LEU A 451 -8.89 29.19 -16.50
C LEU A 451 -9.50 30.15 -17.52
N VAL A 452 -9.56 29.74 -18.80
CA VAL A 452 -10.22 30.53 -19.86
C VAL A 452 -11.73 30.64 -19.63
N GLU A 453 -12.38 29.55 -19.22
CA GLU A 453 -13.80 29.55 -18.84
C GLU A 453 -14.08 30.53 -17.69
N ALA A 454 -13.28 30.49 -16.62
CA ALA A 454 -13.40 31.41 -15.48
C ALA A 454 -13.19 32.87 -15.92
N GLY A 455 -12.19 33.14 -16.76
CA GLY A 455 -11.95 34.48 -17.33
C GLY A 455 -13.13 34.99 -18.16
N THR A 456 -13.76 34.11 -18.94
CA THR A 456 -14.94 34.44 -19.74
C THR A 456 -16.14 34.75 -18.86
N LEU A 457 -16.36 33.97 -17.80
CA LEU A 457 -17.43 34.20 -16.82
C LEU A 457 -17.28 35.56 -16.13
N ILE A 458 -16.06 35.96 -15.74
CA ILE A 458 -15.78 37.29 -15.17
C ILE A 458 -16.21 38.40 -16.13
N GLN A 459 -15.91 38.27 -17.44
CA GLN A 459 -16.31 39.28 -18.43
C GLN A 459 -17.82 39.33 -18.64
N GLN A 460 -18.52 38.20 -18.58
CA GLN A 460 -19.96 38.15 -18.70
C GLN A 460 -20.64 38.82 -17.49
N LEU A 461 -20.19 38.50 -16.28
CA LEU A 461 -20.70 39.08 -15.03
C LEU A 461 -20.29 40.55 -14.82
N ARG A 462 -19.38 41.10 -15.65
CA ARG A 462 -19.06 42.54 -15.66
C ARG A 462 -20.06 43.36 -16.48
N LYS A 463 -20.79 42.73 -17.41
CA LYS A 463 -21.73 43.39 -18.33
C LYS A 463 -23.17 43.42 -17.81
N ASN A 464 -23.47 42.56 -16.84
CA ASN A 464 -24.72 42.55 -16.08
C ASN A 464 -24.53 43.34 -14.78
#